data_AF-A0A5C3Q786-F1
#
_entry.id   AF-A0A5C3Q786-F1
#
_cell.length_a   1.000
_cell.length_b   1.000
_cell.length_c   1.000
_cell.angle_alpha   90.00
_cell.angle_beta   90.00
_cell.angle_gamma   90.00
#
_symmetry.space_group_name_H-M   'P 1'
#
loop_
_entity.id
_entity.type
_entity.pdbx_description
1 polymer ?
#
loop_
_entity_poly.entity_id
_entity_poly.type
_entity_poly.pdbx_seq_one_letter_code
_entity_poly.pdbx_strand_id
1 'polypeptide(L)'
;MPLMDIASTRIVALEALVTITHHGGLDAHLEIAKHSPTLIRLMEEFPNHCRINELAVTTIAHAAGSAIAAEEEDYDEYFVQTLDVPHILKGVDGAMRKPSTASIVLVDHGMQLIASTSRHIPERIRNLPPLVALMAATLRVNNISARCTAIVTFIRITEAGSEEDNCKFDPNICFSAGRHRPPGHLLGPMNAFGFTQYESNVLSETMPAYQNAMTKIEQDRTRNLVKLGRTLAGLITRTEFAITEGGWHSKGKNGEMEIDDIGLPFRLWTDCLPLCAKELRKAPGAASSDLDAADILDLKFLLIRGRITETVEHAENASSAILRSPTSTTPSVGATTNLKQYYMLWRAIATAADLCREDQEHAEGIAFLTSALDNAEEYFKVATPDARYMPAVVDWYILLTFAIKGNELSEDLRELKPALQRPGHRPSNHRTYRVSPQEDEHSPRSQNGHAHVAQGSSGPYFHYHTLQFSLRHALSLSNDCRSLRVP
;
A
#
# COMPACT_ATOMS: atom_id res chain seq x y z
N MET A 1 33.36 -22.14 -14.77
CA MET A 1 34.16 -20.89 -14.82
C MET A 1 35.32 -20.92 -15.82
N PRO A 2 36.25 -21.90 -15.83
CA PRO A 2 37.46 -21.84 -16.69
C PRO A 2 37.21 -21.70 -18.19
N LEU A 3 36.07 -22.22 -18.68
CA LEU A 3 35.67 -22.10 -20.09
C LEU A 3 35.41 -20.65 -20.54
N MET A 4 35.24 -19.70 -19.62
CA MET A 4 35.07 -18.29 -19.97
C MET A 4 36.38 -17.57 -20.28
N ASP A 5 37.52 -18.11 -19.83
CA ASP A 5 38.83 -17.56 -20.15
C ASP A 5 39.29 -17.94 -21.57
N ILE A 6 38.71 -19.00 -22.14
CA ILE A 6 39.01 -19.47 -23.50
C ILE A 6 38.09 -18.76 -24.50
N ALA A 7 38.68 -17.99 -25.42
CA ALA A 7 37.94 -17.14 -26.35
C ALA A 7 36.89 -17.88 -27.18
N SER A 8 37.17 -19.10 -27.63
CA SER A 8 36.25 -19.90 -28.46
C SER A 8 35.07 -20.51 -27.70
N THR A 9 35.14 -20.65 -26.38
CA THR A 9 34.09 -21.29 -25.56
C THR A 9 33.32 -20.29 -24.69
N ARG A 10 33.78 -19.05 -24.58
CA ARG A 10 33.24 -18.05 -23.65
C ARG A 10 31.75 -17.80 -23.80
N ILE A 11 31.28 -17.57 -25.03
CA ILE A 11 29.84 -17.30 -25.28
C ILE A 11 29.00 -18.53 -24.94
N VAL A 12 29.41 -19.71 -25.40
CA VAL A 12 28.69 -20.97 -25.12
C VAL A 12 28.64 -21.26 -23.62
N ALA A 13 29.72 -20.99 -22.89
CA ALA A 13 29.76 -21.15 -21.43
C ALA A 13 28.80 -20.18 -20.72
N LEU A 14 28.72 -18.92 -21.18
CA LEU A 14 27.77 -17.93 -20.66
C LEU A 14 26.33 -18.30 -20.99
N GLU A 15 26.04 -18.80 -22.19
CA GLU A 15 24.70 -19.28 -22.58
C GLU A 15 24.25 -20.48 -21.72
N ALA A 16 25.18 -21.39 -21.42
CA ALA A 16 24.92 -22.49 -20.51
C ALA A 16 24.60 -22.00 -19.09
N LEU A 17 25.33 -21.00 -18.57
CA LEU A 17 25.03 -20.40 -17.28
C LEU A 17 23.66 -19.73 -17.25
N VAL A 18 23.30 -18.95 -18.28
CA VAL A 18 21.97 -18.34 -18.38
C VAL A 18 20.87 -19.42 -18.34
N THR A 19 21.05 -20.50 -19.11
CA THR A 19 20.10 -21.62 -19.13
C THR A 19 19.95 -22.27 -17.76
N ILE A 20 21.06 -22.50 -17.06
CA ILE A 20 21.05 -23.05 -15.70
C ILE A 20 20.35 -22.08 -14.75
N THR A 21 20.61 -20.78 -14.84
CA THR A 21 19.98 -19.81 -13.94
C THR A 21 18.48 -19.65 -14.20
N HIS A 22 17.98 -19.85 -15.42
CA HIS A 22 16.54 -19.80 -15.72
C HIS A 22 15.76 -21.01 -15.19
N HIS A 23 16.41 -22.17 -15.06
CA HIS A 23 15.74 -23.43 -14.71
C HIS A 23 16.23 -24.07 -13.42
N GLY A 24 17.30 -23.54 -12.83
CA GLY A 24 17.90 -24.01 -11.59
C GLY A 24 17.16 -23.47 -10.37
N GLY A 25 17.17 -24.25 -9.29
CA GLY A 25 16.71 -23.80 -7.98
C GLY A 25 17.73 -22.92 -7.25
N LEU A 26 17.36 -22.46 -6.06
CA LEU A 26 18.14 -21.55 -5.23
C LEU A 26 19.58 -22.03 -4.99
N ASP A 27 19.80 -23.33 -4.74
CA ASP A 27 21.15 -23.89 -4.55
C ASP A 27 22.09 -23.61 -5.73
N ALA A 28 21.58 -23.76 -6.96
CA ALA A 28 22.36 -23.47 -8.16
C ALA A 28 22.64 -21.97 -8.30
N HIS A 29 21.66 -21.12 -7.96
CA HIS A 29 21.83 -19.67 -7.94
C HIS A 29 22.89 -19.24 -6.93
N LEU A 30 22.89 -19.81 -5.71
CA LEU A 30 23.88 -19.52 -4.67
C LEU A 30 25.30 -19.88 -5.13
N GLU A 31 25.49 -21.07 -5.73
CA GLU A 31 26.81 -21.46 -6.25
C GLU A 31 27.28 -20.55 -7.40
N ILE A 32 26.38 -20.14 -8.30
CA ILE A 32 26.72 -19.25 -9.41
C ILE A 32 26.96 -17.82 -8.91
N ALA A 33 26.24 -17.35 -7.89
CA ALA A 33 26.39 -16.00 -7.35
C ALA A 33 27.77 -15.77 -6.70
N LYS A 34 28.39 -16.80 -6.13
CA LYS A 34 29.80 -16.75 -5.64
C LYS A 34 30.79 -16.35 -6.74
N HIS A 35 30.40 -16.53 -7.99
CA HIS A 35 31.21 -16.27 -9.17
C HIS A 35 30.93 -14.94 -9.86
N SER A 36 30.05 -14.08 -9.31
CA SER A 36 29.80 -12.73 -9.83
C SER A 36 31.06 -11.89 -10.09
N PRO A 37 32.13 -11.93 -9.25
CA PRO A 37 33.37 -11.18 -9.55
C PRO A 37 34.02 -11.57 -10.88
N THR A 38 33.92 -12.83 -11.29
CA THR A 38 34.46 -13.28 -12.59
C THR A 38 33.62 -12.76 -13.75
N LEU A 39 32.29 -12.71 -13.59
CA LEU A 39 31.38 -12.18 -14.60
C LEU A 39 31.57 -10.66 -14.77
N ILE A 40 31.76 -9.91 -13.66
CA ILE A 40 32.09 -8.48 -13.71
C ILE A 40 33.44 -8.26 -14.40
N ARG A 41 34.49 -9.02 -14.05
CA ARG A 41 35.79 -8.94 -14.75
C ARG A 41 35.64 -9.12 -16.27
N LEU A 42 34.82 -10.08 -16.73
CA LEU A 42 34.58 -10.26 -18.16
C LEU A 42 33.91 -9.05 -18.81
N MET A 43 32.98 -8.39 -18.12
CA MET A 43 32.35 -7.16 -18.60
C MET A 43 33.36 -5.99 -18.70
N GLU A 44 34.30 -5.93 -17.76
CA GLU A 44 35.39 -4.94 -17.75
C GLU A 44 36.43 -5.20 -18.86
N GLU A 45 36.77 -6.47 -19.11
CA GLU A 45 37.70 -6.89 -20.18
C GLU A 45 37.11 -6.72 -21.59
N PHE A 46 35.79 -6.94 -21.73
CA PHE A 46 35.08 -6.89 -23.01
C PHE A 46 33.98 -5.83 -23.00
N PRO A 47 34.30 -4.54 -22.74
CA PRO A 47 33.29 -3.50 -22.48
C PRO A 47 32.44 -3.14 -23.69
N ASN A 48 32.88 -3.52 -24.89
CA ASN A 48 32.21 -3.24 -26.18
C ASN A 48 31.55 -4.49 -26.78
N HIS A 49 31.60 -5.65 -26.12
CA HIS A 49 31.02 -6.88 -26.64
C HIS A 49 29.60 -7.07 -26.10
N CYS A 50 28.58 -6.62 -26.86
CA CYS A 50 27.17 -6.63 -26.43
C CYS A 50 26.73 -7.98 -25.85
N ARG A 51 26.97 -9.09 -26.55
CA ARG A 51 26.53 -10.43 -26.14
C ARG A 51 27.19 -10.94 -24.85
N ILE A 52 28.47 -10.65 -24.60
CA ILE A 52 29.14 -11.04 -23.35
C ILE A 52 28.52 -10.29 -22.18
N ASN A 53 28.34 -8.98 -22.34
CA ASN A 53 27.76 -8.14 -21.29
C ASN A 53 26.30 -8.53 -21.01
N GLU A 54 25.50 -8.80 -22.04
CA GLU A 54 24.11 -9.24 -21.88
C GLU A 54 24.03 -10.57 -21.09
N LEU A 55 24.75 -11.60 -21.53
CA LEU A 55 24.71 -12.91 -20.86
C LEU A 55 25.28 -12.86 -19.43
N ALA A 56 26.32 -12.06 -19.20
CA ALA A 56 26.89 -11.86 -17.88
C ALA A 56 25.90 -11.16 -16.94
N VAL A 57 25.26 -10.07 -17.39
CA VAL A 57 24.23 -9.36 -16.61
C VAL A 57 23.04 -10.25 -16.34
N THR A 58 22.52 -10.98 -17.34
CA THR A 58 21.42 -11.94 -17.16
C THR A 58 21.77 -13.01 -16.13
N THR A 59 22.97 -13.61 -16.21
CA THR A 59 23.43 -14.62 -15.24
C THR A 59 23.51 -14.04 -13.82
N ILE A 60 24.09 -12.85 -13.66
CA ILE A 60 24.19 -12.17 -12.35
C ILE A 60 22.79 -11.84 -11.82
N ALA A 61 21.91 -11.30 -12.66
CA ALA A 61 20.57 -10.90 -12.26
C ALA A 61 19.77 -12.08 -11.71
N HIS A 62 19.80 -13.23 -12.38
CA HIS A 62 19.11 -14.43 -11.89
C HIS A 62 19.82 -15.08 -10.71
N ALA A 63 21.15 -15.22 -10.72
CA ALA A 63 21.85 -15.90 -9.63
C ALA A 63 21.94 -15.05 -8.36
N ALA A 64 22.58 -13.87 -8.45
CA ALA A 64 22.74 -12.99 -7.30
C ALA A 64 21.42 -12.32 -6.92
N GLY A 65 20.56 -11.98 -7.89
CA GLY A 65 19.24 -11.41 -7.59
C GLY A 65 18.36 -12.37 -6.79
N SER A 66 18.29 -13.65 -7.17
CA SER A 66 17.54 -14.66 -6.41
C SER A 66 18.10 -14.86 -5.00
N ALA A 67 19.42 -14.94 -4.86
CA ALA A 67 20.06 -15.05 -3.55
C ALA A 67 19.74 -13.85 -2.64
N ILE A 68 19.73 -12.65 -3.22
CA ILE A 68 19.48 -11.42 -2.47
C ILE A 68 18.00 -11.22 -2.18
N ALA A 69 17.09 -11.67 -3.05
CA ALA A 69 15.64 -11.45 -2.95
C ALA A 69 14.84 -12.67 -2.46
N ALA A 70 15.53 -13.70 -1.96
CA ALA A 70 14.94 -14.88 -1.36
C ALA A 70 13.87 -14.51 -0.32
N GLU A 71 12.89 -15.39 -0.16
CA GLU A 71 11.88 -15.25 0.89
C GLU A 71 12.53 -15.31 2.28
N GLU A 72 11.85 -14.80 3.30
CA GLU A 72 12.40 -14.66 4.66
C GLU A 72 12.91 -15.99 5.23
N GLU A 73 12.25 -17.11 4.90
CA GLU A 73 12.64 -18.46 5.33
C GLU A 73 13.94 -18.97 4.68
N ASP A 74 14.25 -18.49 3.47
CA ASP A 74 15.39 -18.93 2.65
C ASP A 74 16.51 -17.88 2.59
N TYR A 75 16.32 -16.72 3.22
CA TYR A 75 17.26 -15.61 3.17
C TYR A 75 18.49 -15.86 4.05
N ASP A 76 19.65 -16.05 3.41
CA ASP A 76 20.95 -16.17 4.08
C ASP A 76 21.68 -14.81 4.11
N GLU A 77 21.51 -14.08 5.22
CA GLU A 77 22.17 -12.78 5.43
C GLU A 77 23.70 -12.88 5.34
N TYR A 78 24.29 -13.95 5.90
CA TYR A 78 25.73 -14.14 5.90
C TYR A 78 26.25 -14.30 4.47
N PHE A 79 25.58 -15.13 3.66
CA PHE A 79 25.91 -15.29 2.25
C PHE A 79 25.83 -13.95 1.49
N VAL A 80 24.75 -13.18 1.66
CA VAL A 80 24.59 -11.88 1.00
C VAL A 80 25.66 -10.88 1.44
N GLN A 81 26.12 -10.92 2.68
CA GLN A 81 27.25 -10.11 3.15
C GLN A 81 28.57 -10.51 2.48
N THR A 82 28.75 -11.78 2.09
CA THR A 82 29.93 -12.21 1.31
C THR A 82 29.89 -11.74 -0.15
N LEU A 83 28.71 -11.42 -0.68
CA LEU A 83 28.58 -10.81 -2.00
C LEU A 83 29.01 -9.35 -1.92
N ASP A 84 29.94 -8.94 -2.78
CA ASP A 84 30.27 -7.53 -3.00
C ASP A 84 29.17 -6.86 -3.85
N VAL A 85 27.97 -6.75 -3.26
CA VAL A 85 26.78 -6.18 -3.92
C VAL A 85 27.06 -4.78 -4.49
N PRO A 86 27.74 -3.85 -3.78
CA PRO A 86 28.08 -2.56 -4.36
C PRO A 86 28.92 -2.65 -5.64
N HIS A 87 29.89 -3.56 -5.71
CA HIS A 87 30.68 -3.76 -6.93
C HIS A 87 29.85 -4.39 -8.06
N ILE A 88 29.02 -5.40 -7.73
CA ILE A 88 28.09 -6.01 -8.69
C ILE A 88 27.18 -4.96 -9.31
N LEU A 89 26.51 -4.15 -8.47
CA LEU A 89 25.57 -3.13 -8.94
C LEU A 89 26.26 -2.04 -9.78
N LYS A 90 27.47 -1.62 -9.41
CA LYS A 90 28.26 -0.66 -10.21
C LYS A 90 28.65 -1.22 -11.58
N GLY A 91 29.06 -2.49 -11.64
CA GLY A 91 29.42 -3.14 -12.90
C GLY A 91 28.21 -3.29 -13.83
N VAL A 92 27.05 -3.67 -13.28
CA VAL A 92 25.79 -3.79 -14.03
C VAL A 92 25.29 -2.42 -14.50
N ASP A 93 25.30 -1.39 -13.64
CA ASP A 93 24.97 0.00 -14.03
C ASP A 93 25.90 0.52 -15.14
N GLY A 94 27.19 0.26 -15.01
CA GLY A 94 28.19 0.63 -16.02
C GLY A 94 27.94 -0.03 -17.38
N ALA A 95 27.40 -1.25 -17.41
CA ALA A 95 27.03 -1.92 -18.66
C ALA A 95 25.71 -1.39 -19.25
N MET A 96 24.71 -1.12 -18.42
CA MET A 96 23.42 -0.55 -18.85
C MET A 96 23.56 0.84 -19.47
N ARG A 97 24.52 1.64 -19.00
CA ARG A 97 24.73 3.01 -19.50
C ARG A 97 25.48 3.12 -20.82
N LYS A 98 26.01 2.01 -21.37
CA LYS A 98 26.82 2.03 -22.60
C LYS A 98 25.91 1.88 -23.83
N PRO A 99 25.67 2.94 -24.62
CA PRO A 99 24.68 2.89 -25.71
C PRO A 99 25.05 1.89 -26.82
N SER A 100 26.35 1.61 -27.00
CA SER A 100 26.85 0.67 -28.01
C SER A 100 26.63 -0.80 -27.65
N THR A 101 26.39 -1.12 -26.38
CA THR A 101 26.29 -2.52 -25.89
C THR A 101 25.03 -2.83 -25.11
N ALA A 102 24.31 -1.81 -24.63
CA ALA A 102 23.08 -1.96 -23.87
C ALA A 102 21.96 -2.46 -24.79
N SER A 103 21.69 -3.77 -24.73
CA SER A 103 20.47 -4.34 -25.30
C SER A 103 19.30 -4.16 -24.33
N ILE A 104 18.07 -4.26 -24.86
CA ILE A 104 16.85 -4.24 -24.04
C ILE A 104 16.91 -5.35 -22.98
N VAL A 105 17.37 -6.55 -23.35
CA VAL A 105 17.51 -7.69 -22.43
C VAL A 105 18.49 -7.38 -21.30
N LEU A 106 19.64 -6.77 -21.61
CA LEU A 106 20.63 -6.38 -20.60
C LEU A 106 20.05 -5.35 -19.63
N VAL A 107 19.39 -4.31 -20.15
CA VAL A 107 18.80 -3.24 -19.33
C VAL A 107 17.68 -3.78 -18.46
N ASP A 108 16.80 -4.62 -19.00
CA ASP A 108 15.70 -5.24 -18.26
C ASP A 108 16.21 -6.08 -17.07
N HIS A 109 17.14 -7.01 -17.33
CA HIS A 109 17.73 -7.85 -16.26
C HIS A 109 18.52 -7.03 -15.25
N GLY A 110 19.23 -5.97 -15.69
CA GLY A 110 19.94 -5.07 -14.79
C GLY A 110 19.01 -4.29 -13.86
N MET A 111 17.87 -3.81 -14.36
CA MET A 111 16.85 -3.17 -13.53
C MET A 111 16.20 -4.16 -12.57
N GLN A 112 15.92 -5.40 -13.01
CA GLN A 112 15.39 -6.45 -12.15
C GLN A 112 16.35 -6.79 -11.00
N LEU A 113 17.66 -6.83 -11.25
CA LEU A 113 18.65 -7.01 -10.19
C LEU A 113 18.60 -5.86 -9.17
N ILE A 114 18.54 -4.61 -9.63
CA ILE A 114 18.42 -3.43 -8.74
C ILE A 114 17.15 -3.55 -7.88
N ALA A 115 16.00 -3.82 -8.50
CA ALA A 115 14.74 -3.98 -7.79
C ALA A 115 14.76 -5.15 -6.78
N SER A 116 15.39 -6.27 -7.14
CA SER A 116 15.58 -7.43 -6.26
C SER A 116 16.41 -7.05 -5.04
N THR A 117 17.51 -6.31 -5.24
CA THR A 117 18.37 -5.87 -4.14
C THR A 117 17.70 -4.89 -3.18
N SER A 118 16.71 -4.13 -3.63
CA SER A 118 16.00 -3.20 -2.76
C SER A 118 15.18 -3.88 -1.65
N ARG A 119 14.87 -5.19 -1.76
CA ARG A 119 14.05 -5.93 -0.78
C ARG A 119 14.70 -6.02 0.60
N HIS A 120 15.93 -6.54 0.65
CA HIS A 120 16.61 -6.84 1.92
C HIS A 120 17.77 -5.90 2.23
N ILE A 121 18.28 -5.15 1.24
CA ILE A 121 19.41 -4.23 1.39
C ILE A 121 19.11 -2.82 0.82
N PRO A 122 17.96 -2.20 1.16
CA PRO A 122 17.54 -0.91 0.59
C PRO A 122 18.56 0.22 0.78
N GLU A 123 19.28 0.22 1.91
CA GLU A 123 20.31 1.21 2.21
C GLU A 123 21.48 1.18 1.22
N ARG A 124 21.83 0.00 0.67
CA ARG A 124 22.91 -0.11 -0.32
C ARG A 124 22.53 0.59 -1.63
N ILE A 125 21.27 0.51 -2.04
CA ILE A 125 20.76 1.24 -3.21
C ILE A 125 20.66 2.73 -2.92
N ARG A 126 20.14 3.13 -1.76
CA ARG A 126 20.03 4.54 -1.37
C ARG A 126 21.39 5.26 -1.37
N ASN A 127 22.45 4.54 -0.99
CA ASN A 127 23.82 5.05 -0.97
C ASN A 127 24.55 5.01 -2.33
N LEU A 128 23.85 4.65 -3.42
CA LEU A 128 24.37 4.67 -4.78
C LEU A 128 23.57 5.66 -5.65
N PRO A 129 23.85 6.99 -5.56
CA PRO A 129 23.11 8.01 -6.28
C PRO A 129 22.95 7.77 -7.79
N PRO A 130 23.93 7.22 -8.53
CA PRO A 130 23.74 6.87 -9.94
C PRO A 130 22.59 5.90 -10.17
N LEU A 131 22.42 4.89 -9.31
CA LEU A 131 21.31 3.93 -9.42
C LEU A 131 19.97 4.59 -9.12
N VAL A 132 19.91 5.42 -8.08
CA VAL A 132 18.69 6.18 -7.76
C VAL A 132 18.30 7.08 -8.93
N ALA A 133 19.26 7.76 -9.55
CA ALA A 133 19.03 8.59 -10.73
C ALA A 133 18.60 7.76 -11.96
N LEU A 134 19.17 6.56 -12.15
CA LEU A 134 18.73 5.64 -13.20
C LEU A 134 17.27 5.25 -12.99
N MET A 135 16.89 4.80 -11.79
CA MET A 135 15.51 4.40 -11.49
C MET A 135 14.54 5.58 -11.62
N ALA A 136 14.97 6.79 -11.27
CA ALA A 136 14.19 8.00 -11.50
C ALA A 136 13.94 8.26 -12.99
N ALA A 137 14.99 8.14 -13.82
CA ALA A 137 14.87 8.27 -15.27
C ALA A 137 13.99 7.16 -15.85
N THR A 138 14.05 5.95 -15.30
CA THR A 138 13.19 4.83 -15.70
C THR A 138 11.71 5.12 -15.49
N LEU A 139 11.31 5.99 -14.55
CA LEU A 139 9.89 6.40 -14.40
C LEU A 139 9.34 7.13 -15.64
N ARG A 140 10.21 7.52 -16.59
CA ARG A 140 9.88 8.31 -17.78
C ARG A 140 9.94 7.53 -19.09
N VAL A 141 10.32 6.25 -19.07
CA VAL A 141 10.43 5.45 -20.31
C VAL A 141 9.06 4.98 -20.80
N ASN A 142 8.93 4.68 -22.09
CA ASN A 142 7.68 4.18 -22.68
C ASN A 142 7.29 2.78 -22.19
N ASN A 143 8.25 1.98 -21.71
CA ASN A 143 8.01 0.63 -21.21
C ASN A 143 7.38 0.69 -19.81
N ILE A 144 6.14 0.20 -19.66
CA ILE A 144 5.42 0.19 -18.39
C ILE A 144 6.03 -0.75 -17.34
N SER A 145 6.51 -1.94 -17.73
CA SER A 145 7.17 -2.87 -16.80
C SER A 145 8.44 -2.27 -16.19
N ALA A 146 9.21 -1.53 -16.98
CA ALA A 146 10.38 -0.79 -16.49
C ALA A 146 9.97 0.28 -15.45
N ARG A 147 8.91 1.06 -15.74
CA ARG A 147 8.37 2.05 -14.80
C ARG A 147 7.88 1.42 -13.50
N CYS A 148 7.16 0.31 -13.57
CA CYS A 148 6.71 -0.45 -12.39
C CYS A 148 7.90 -0.97 -11.58
N THR A 149 8.94 -1.48 -12.24
CA THR A 149 10.19 -1.93 -11.58
C THR A 149 10.87 -0.78 -10.81
N ALA A 150 10.90 0.41 -11.41
CA ALA A 150 11.39 1.61 -10.75
C ALA A 150 10.54 2.02 -9.53
N ILE A 151 9.21 2.00 -9.67
CA ILE A 151 8.28 2.28 -8.57
C ILE A 151 8.51 1.32 -7.39
N VAL A 152 8.55 0.00 -7.64
CA VAL A 152 8.78 -1.01 -6.59
C VAL A 152 10.10 -0.76 -5.88
N THR A 153 11.14 -0.39 -6.63
CA THR A 153 12.43 -0.03 -6.03
C THR A 153 12.30 1.19 -5.12
N PHE A 154 11.60 2.25 -5.56
CA PHE A 154 11.38 3.45 -4.73
C PHE A 154 10.56 3.16 -3.46
N ILE A 155 9.53 2.32 -3.56
CA ILE A 155 8.74 1.88 -2.40
C ILE A 155 9.68 1.22 -1.37
N ARG A 156 10.43 0.20 -1.79
CA ARG A 156 11.31 -0.57 -0.89
C ARG A 156 12.44 0.26 -0.29
N ILE A 157 13.09 1.12 -1.08
CA ILE A 157 14.17 1.97 -0.52
C ILE A 157 13.65 3.10 0.38
N THR A 158 12.34 3.34 0.44
CA THR A 158 11.74 4.35 1.33
C THR A 158 11.06 3.76 2.55
N GLU A 159 10.66 2.50 2.50
CA GLU A 159 9.91 1.81 3.53
C GLU A 159 10.50 1.97 4.94
N ALA A 160 11.81 1.75 5.12
CA ALA A 160 12.47 1.87 6.42
C ALA A 160 12.43 3.28 7.03
N GLY A 161 12.20 4.32 6.22
CA GLY A 161 12.02 5.70 6.67
C GLY A 161 10.57 6.18 6.63
N SER A 162 9.63 5.34 6.21
CA SER A 162 8.21 5.68 6.12
C SER A 162 7.57 5.73 7.50
N GLU A 163 6.83 6.81 7.76
CA GLU A 163 5.92 6.85 8.90
C GLU A 163 4.83 5.78 8.70
N GLU A 164 4.46 5.09 9.78
CA GLU A 164 3.27 4.23 9.76
C GLU A 164 2.06 5.09 9.37
N ASP A 165 1.26 4.58 8.43
CA ASP A 165 -0.03 5.19 8.15
C ASP A 165 -0.88 5.07 9.41
N ASN A 166 -1.02 6.18 10.13
CA ASN A 166 -1.78 6.22 11.36
C ASN A 166 -3.27 6.31 11.05
N CYS A 167 -3.80 5.22 10.50
CA CYS A 167 -5.24 5.01 10.36
C CYS A 167 -5.93 4.82 11.72
N LYS A 168 -5.19 4.79 12.85
CA LYS A 168 -5.77 4.69 14.18
C LYS A 168 -6.43 6.01 14.53
N PHE A 169 -7.75 5.95 14.58
CA PHE A 169 -8.58 7.07 14.96
C PHE A 169 -8.80 7.05 16.47
N ASP A 170 -8.24 8.02 17.19
CA ASP A 170 -8.60 8.26 18.59
C ASP A 170 -9.88 9.11 18.63
N PRO A 171 -11.03 8.52 19.06
CA PRO A 171 -12.28 9.25 19.12
C PRO A 171 -12.21 10.44 20.08
N ASN A 172 -11.43 10.37 21.17
CA ASN A 172 -11.30 11.46 22.12
C ASN A 172 -10.56 12.65 21.51
N ILE A 173 -9.50 12.39 20.74
CA ILE A 173 -8.79 13.44 20.00
C ILE A 173 -9.74 14.09 19.01
N CYS A 174 -10.50 13.31 18.23
CA CYS A 174 -11.46 13.87 17.28
C CYS A 174 -12.55 14.71 17.96
N PHE A 175 -13.14 14.22 19.05
CA PHE A 175 -14.12 14.99 19.83
C PHE A 175 -13.53 16.27 20.42
N SER A 176 -12.30 16.20 20.93
CA SER A 176 -11.61 17.38 21.43
C SER A 176 -11.36 18.38 20.30
N ALA A 177 -10.92 17.92 19.12
CA ALA A 177 -10.67 18.74 17.95
C ALA A 177 -11.96 19.40 17.42
N GLY A 178 -13.07 18.66 17.38
CA GLY A 178 -14.38 19.17 16.96
C GLY A 178 -14.95 20.27 17.86
N ARG A 179 -14.48 20.36 19.12
CA ARG A 179 -14.83 21.49 20.02
C ARG A 179 -14.04 22.76 19.72
N HIS A 180 -12.93 22.66 19.01
CA HIS A 180 -12.10 23.80 18.64
C HIS A 180 -12.46 24.27 17.24
N ARG A 181 -12.34 25.59 17.02
CA ARG A 181 -12.47 26.15 15.68
C ARG A 181 -11.30 25.64 14.82
N PRO A 182 -11.54 25.17 13.57
CA PRO A 182 -10.46 24.80 12.68
C PRO A 182 -9.47 25.96 12.49
N PRO A 183 -8.18 25.67 12.27
CA PRO A 183 -7.19 26.69 11.93
C PRO A 183 -7.69 27.60 10.81
N GLY A 184 -7.44 28.91 10.93
CA GLY A 184 -8.02 29.92 10.03
C GLY A 184 -7.73 29.68 8.54
N HIS A 185 -6.57 29.11 8.22
CA HIS A 185 -6.17 28.77 6.85
C HIS A 185 -6.95 27.59 6.24
N LEU A 186 -7.62 26.77 7.05
CA LEU A 186 -8.46 25.66 6.59
C LEU A 186 -9.93 26.06 6.42
N LEU A 187 -10.38 27.12 7.09
CA LEU A 187 -11.80 27.53 7.04
C LEU A 187 -12.27 27.89 5.63
N GLY A 188 -11.43 28.55 4.82
CA GLY A 188 -11.75 28.87 3.43
C GLY A 188 -12.00 27.61 2.58
N PRO A 189 -11.02 26.70 2.47
CA PRO A 189 -11.21 25.40 1.82
C PRO A 189 -12.37 24.57 2.38
N MET A 190 -12.57 24.61 3.71
CA MET A 190 -13.68 23.89 4.35
C MET A 190 -15.04 24.42 3.93
N ASN A 191 -15.21 25.74 3.91
CA ASN A 191 -16.45 26.37 3.49
C ASN A 191 -16.70 26.22 1.99
N ALA A 192 -15.66 26.26 1.15
CA ALA A 192 -15.79 26.13 -0.29
C ALA A 192 -16.29 24.73 -0.71
N PHE A 193 -15.84 23.67 -0.04
CA PHE A 193 -16.31 22.31 -0.30
C PHE A 193 -17.66 22.02 0.38
N GLY A 194 -17.88 22.60 1.57
CA GLY A 194 -19.10 22.43 2.36
C GLY A 194 -18.76 21.87 3.73
N PHE A 195 -18.83 22.72 4.75
CA PHE A 195 -18.36 22.40 6.11
C PHE A 195 -18.95 21.08 6.65
N THR A 196 -20.25 20.87 6.49
CA THR A 196 -20.95 19.66 6.99
C THR A 196 -20.63 18.39 6.22
N GLN A 197 -19.96 18.49 5.06
CA GLN A 197 -19.60 17.33 4.25
C GLN A 197 -18.25 16.75 4.65
N TYR A 198 -17.40 17.50 5.37
CA TYR A 198 -16.09 17.03 5.84
C TYR A 198 -16.22 15.77 6.69
N GLU A 199 -15.34 14.81 6.48
CA GLU A 199 -15.42 13.51 7.15
C GLU A 199 -15.29 13.67 8.67
N SER A 200 -14.41 14.55 9.13
CA SER A 200 -14.28 14.87 10.55
C SER A 200 -15.59 15.37 11.18
N ASN A 201 -16.36 16.18 10.45
CA ASN A 201 -17.66 16.66 10.90
C ASN A 201 -18.72 15.56 10.85
N VAL A 202 -18.78 14.79 9.75
CA VAL A 202 -19.67 13.64 9.63
C VAL A 202 -19.42 12.64 10.77
N LEU A 203 -18.16 12.39 11.12
CA LEU A 203 -17.76 11.56 12.26
C LEU A 203 -18.17 12.18 13.59
N SER A 204 -17.92 13.47 13.80
CA SER A 204 -18.31 14.16 15.03
C SER A 204 -19.83 14.14 15.27
N GLU A 205 -20.65 14.07 14.21
CA GLU A 205 -22.10 13.91 14.34
C GLU A 205 -22.53 12.44 14.48
N THR A 206 -21.85 11.53 13.77
CA THR A 206 -22.21 10.12 13.74
C THR A 206 -21.84 9.41 15.04
N MET A 207 -20.70 9.73 15.64
CA MET A 207 -20.22 9.06 16.86
C MET A 207 -21.14 9.25 18.06
N PRO A 208 -21.65 10.46 18.40
CA PRO A 208 -22.64 10.61 19.46
C PRO A 208 -23.94 9.88 19.14
N ALA A 209 -24.38 9.86 17.88
CA ALA A 209 -25.58 9.13 17.48
C ALA A 209 -25.42 7.62 17.68
N TYR A 210 -24.25 7.08 17.33
CA TYR A 210 -23.88 5.69 17.57
C TYR A 210 -23.86 5.36 19.06
N GLN A 211 -23.12 6.12 19.88
CA GLN A 211 -23.05 5.93 21.33
C GLN A 211 -24.44 5.99 21.98
N ASN A 212 -25.28 6.94 21.55
CA ASN A 212 -26.66 7.05 22.01
C ASN A 212 -27.51 5.83 21.62
N ALA A 213 -27.30 5.25 20.44
CA ALA A 213 -28.00 4.04 20.01
C ALA A 213 -27.60 2.84 20.88
N MET A 214 -26.30 2.68 21.14
CA MET A 214 -25.77 1.62 22.02
C MET A 214 -26.26 1.78 23.47
N THR A 215 -26.24 3.00 24.01
CA THR A 215 -26.76 3.27 25.36
C THR A 215 -28.27 3.01 25.45
N LYS A 216 -29.04 3.33 24.40
CA LYS A 216 -30.49 3.09 24.38
C LYS A 216 -30.83 1.61 24.35
N ILE A 217 -30.08 0.76 23.65
CA ILE A 217 -30.38 -0.68 23.63
C ILE A 217 -30.10 -1.35 24.98
N GLU A 218 -29.10 -0.87 25.71
CA GLU A 218 -28.82 -1.29 27.09
C GLU A 218 -29.99 -0.95 28.03
N GLN A 219 -30.57 0.25 27.89
CA GLN A 219 -31.69 0.73 28.72
C GLN A 219 -33.06 0.17 28.28
N ASP A 220 -33.18 -0.27 27.04
CA ASP A 220 -34.42 -0.78 26.47
C ASP A 220 -34.73 -2.19 27.02
N ARG A 221 -35.75 -2.28 27.88
CA ARG A 221 -36.23 -3.55 28.43
C ARG A 221 -36.65 -4.55 27.36
N THR A 222 -37.11 -4.08 26.21
CA THR A 222 -37.53 -4.93 25.09
C THR A 222 -36.37 -5.36 24.21
N ARG A 223 -35.20 -4.72 24.36
CA ARG A 223 -33.99 -4.96 23.58
C ARG A 223 -34.29 -5.03 22.08
N ASN A 224 -34.94 -3.99 21.55
CA ASN A 224 -35.44 -3.98 20.18
C ASN A 224 -34.30 -3.87 19.14
N LEU A 225 -33.80 -5.04 18.71
CA LEU A 225 -32.72 -5.14 17.72
C LEU A 225 -33.10 -4.65 16.33
N VAL A 226 -34.39 -4.65 15.95
CA VAL A 226 -34.85 -4.08 14.68
C VAL A 226 -34.62 -2.57 14.67
N LYS A 227 -34.97 -1.87 15.76
CA LYS A 227 -34.76 -0.43 15.90
C LYS A 227 -33.27 -0.07 15.92
N LEU A 228 -32.47 -0.87 16.65
CA LEU A 228 -31.02 -0.71 16.65
C LEU A 228 -30.46 -0.89 15.23
N GLY A 229 -30.81 -1.99 14.56
CA GLY A 229 -30.36 -2.30 13.20
C GLY A 229 -30.62 -1.21 12.19
N ARG A 230 -31.86 -0.68 12.13
CA ARG A 230 -32.19 0.48 11.27
C ARG A 230 -31.32 1.68 11.55
N THR A 231 -31.09 1.97 12.83
CA THR A 231 -30.25 3.10 13.26
C THR A 231 -28.82 2.88 12.81
N LEU A 232 -28.22 1.72 13.10
CA LEU A 232 -26.84 1.40 12.75
C LEU A 232 -26.62 1.39 11.22
N ALA A 233 -27.54 0.81 10.46
CA ALA A 233 -27.47 0.83 8.99
C ALA A 233 -27.46 2.28 8.46
N GLY A 234 -28.34 3.15 8.98
CA GLY A 234 -28.36 4.56 8.63
C GLY A 234 -27.11 5.33 9.04
N LEU A 235 -26.38 4.91 10.09
CA LEU A 235 -25.09 5.51 10.45
C LEU A 235 -23.97 5.02 9.52
N ILE A 236 -23.95 3.72 9.20
CA ILE A 236 -22.95 3.11 8.29
C ILE A 236 -23.00 3.74 6.89
N THR A 237 -24.19 4.10 6.40
CA THR A 237 -24.32 4.79 5.10
C THR A 237 -23.89 6.25 5.11
N ARG A 238 -23.67 6.86 6.29
CA ARG A 238 -23.13 8.23 6.40
C ARG A 238 -21.61 8.25 6.38
N THR A 239 -20.98 7.26 7.02
CA THR A 239 -19.53 7.14 7.10
C THR A 239 -19.13 5.71 7.36
N GLU A 240 -18.06 5.27 6.72
CA GLU A 240 -17.53 3.92 6.90
C GLU A 240 -17.06 3.66 8.33
N PHE A 241 -16.73 4.70 9.10
CA PHE A 241 -16.22 4.55 10.47
C PHE A 241 -17.30 4.73 11.53
N ALA A 242 -18.57 4.59 11.15
CA ALA A 242 -19.71 4.76 12.05
C ALA A 242 -19.74 3.76 13.23
N ILE A 243 -19.10 2.61 13.08
CA ILE A 243 -19.08 1.54 14.09
C ILE A 243 -17.65 1.30 14.53
N THR A 244 -17.40 1.42 15.83
CA THR A 244 -16.12 1.12 16.47
C THR A 244 -16.14 -0.27 17.10
N GLU A 245 -15.02 -0.98 17.07
CA GLU A 245 -14.85 -2.17 17.91
C GLU A 245 -14.75 -1.76 19.37
N GLY A 246 -15.39 -2.53 20.26
CA GLY A 246 -15.50 -2.19 21.67
C GLY A 246 -16.62 -2.96 22.36
N GLY A 247 -16.82 -2.65 23.63
CA GLY A 247 -17.86 -3.21 24.49
C GLY A 247 -18.12 -2.28 25.66
N TRP A 248 -19.14 -2.60 26.45
CA TRP A 248 -19.27 -1.98 27.77
C TRP A 248 -18.13 -2.48 28.64
N HIS A 249 -17.50 -1.59 29.40
CA HIS A 249 -16.42 -1.97 30.28
C HIS A 249 -16.82 -1.72 31.73
N SER A 250 -16.58 -2.69 32.59
CA SER A 250 -16.72 -2.56 34.03
C SER A 250 -15.38 -2.87 34.70
N LYS A 251 -15.21 -2.36 35.92
CA LYS A 251 -13.99 -2.62 36.69
C LYS A 251 -14.11 -4.01 37.31
N GLY A 252 -13.26 -4.94 36.87
CA GLY A 252 -13.17 -6.30 37.38
C GLY A 252 -12.74 -6.34 38.85
N LYS A 253 -12.82 -7.53 39.47
CA LYS A 253 -12.48 -7.73 40.90
C LYS A 253 -11.02 -7.38 41.23
N ASN A 254 -10.13 -7.53 40.25
CA ASN A 254 -8.70 -7.19 40.34
C ASN A 254 -8.41 -5.71 40.00
N GLY A 255 -9.43 -4.94 39.60
CA GLY A 255 -9.29 -3.55 39.18
C GLY A 255 -8.96 -3.35 37.71
N GLU A 256 -8.82 -4.42 36.91
CA GLU A 256 -8.65 -4.34 35.46
C GLU A 256 -9.98 -3.99 34.80
N MET A 257 -9.92 -3.35 33.62
CA MET A 257 -11.11 -3.07 32.82
C MET A 257 -11.45 -4.32 32.02
N GLU A 258 -12.59 -4.93 32.32
CA GLU A 258 -13.10 -6.11 31.60
C GLU A 258 -14.32 -5.71 30.76
N ILE A 259 -14.53 -6.40 29.65
CA ILE A 259 -15.75 -6.22 28.85
C ILE A 259 -16.91 -6.84 29.64
N ASP A 260 -17.86 -5.98 30.01
CA ASP A 260 -18.99 -6.32 30.87
C ASP A 260 -20.07 -7.09 30.11
N ASP A 261 -20.68 -8.06 30.81
CA ASP A 261 -21.83 -8.80 30.31
C ASP A 261 -23.11 -8.19 30.87
N ILE A 262 -23.59 -7.14 30.21
CA ILE A 262 -24.85 -6.45 30.58
C ILE A 262 -26.11 -7.27 30.19
N GLY A 263 -25.93 -8.56 29.88
CA GLY A 263 -26.97 -9.51 29.54
C GLY A 263 -27.54 -9.35 28.14
N LEU A 264 -26.97 -8.50 27.28
CA LEU A 264 -27.32 -8.42 25.86
C LEU A 264 -26.89 -9.69 25.10
N PRO A 265 -27.50 -10.02 23.94
CA PRO A 265 -27.14 -11.20 23.17
C PRO A 265 -25.78 -11.10 22.45
N PHE A 266 -24.99 -10.07 22.77
CA PHE A 266 -23.65 -9.81 22.24
C PHE A 266 -22.81 -9.13 23.32
N ARG A 267 -21.50 -9.36 23.29
CA ARG A 267 -20.53 -8.72 24.20
C ARG A 267 -19.79 -7.58 23.53
N LEU A 268 -19.31 -7.82 22.30
CA LEU A 268 -18.73 -6.78 21.48
C LEU A 268 -19.83 -6.04 20.74
N TRP A 269 -19.69 -4.73 20.60
CA TRP A 269 -20.64 -3.91 19.86
C TRP A 269 -20.74 -4.33 18.39
N THR A 270 -19.66 -4.80 17.78
CA THR A 270 -19.66 -5.26 16.38
C THR A 270 -20.42 -6.57 16.18
N ASP A 271 -20.54 -7.41 17.21
CA ASP A 271 -21.31 -8.66 17.15
C ASP A 271 -22.83 -8.41 17.13
N CYS A 272 -23.28 -7.19 17.45
CA CYS A 272 -24.70 -6.84 17.31
C CYS A 272 -25.15 -6.73 15.85
N LEU A 273 -24.23 -6.48 14.90
CA LEU A 273 -24.55 -6.25 13.49
C LEU A 273 -25.29 -7.45 12.85
N PRO A 274 -24.73 -8.68 12.85
CA PRO A 274 -25.43 -9.85 12.27
C PRO A 274 -26.72 -10.20 13.03
N LEU A 275 -26.79 -9.92 14.34
CA LEU A 275 -28.03 -10.14 15.12
C LEU A 275 -29.13 -9.16 14.70
N CYS A 276 -28.79 -7.88 14.52
CA CYS A 276 -29.71 -6.88 14.01
C CYS A 276 -30.16 -7.21 12.59
N ALA A 277 -29.25 -7.60 11.70
CA ALA A 277 -29.56 -8.01 10.34
C ALA A 277 -30.55 -9.20 10.30
N LYS A 278 -30.32 -10.21 11.15
CA LYS A 278 -31.23 -11.35 11.31
C LYS A 278 -32.63 -10.95 11.75
N GLU A 279 -32.75 -10.05 12.72
CA GLU A 279 -34.05 -9.61 13.22
C GLU A 279 -34.77 -8.67 12.25
N LEU A 280 -34.04 -7.85 11.48
CA LEU A 280 -34.61 -7.06 10.39
C LEU A 280 -35.27 -7.93 9.31
N ARG A 281 -34.60 -9.02 8.90
CA ARG A 281 -35.15 -9.98 7.91
C ARG A 281 -36.38 -10.73 8.42
N LYS A 282 -36.51 -10.91 9.73
CA LYS A 282 -37.65 -11.59 10.37
C LYS A 282 -38.80 -10.67 10.74
N ALA A 283 -38.61 -9.36 10.67
CA ALA A 283 -39.61 -8.39 11.08
C ALA A 283 -40.92 -8.65 10.31
N PRO A 284 -42.08 -8.72 10.98
CA PRO A 284 -43.36 -8.91 10.30
C PRO A 284 -43.60 -7.80 9.27
N GLY A 285 -43.76 -8.17 8.00
CA GLY A 285 -43.90 -7.21 6.91
C GLY A 285 -42.62 -6.42 6.61
N ALA A 286 -41.44 -7.03 6.80
CA ALA A 286 -40.13 -6.43 6.52
C ALA A 286 -40.17 -5.66 5.19
N ALA A 287 -39.97 -4.35 5.28
CA ALA A 287 -39.94 -3.49 4.10
C ALA A 287 -38.66 -3.77 3.29
N SER A 288 -38.64 -3.43 2.01
CA SER A 288 -37.40 -3.51 1.19
C SER A 288 -36.23 -2.82 1.88
N SER A 289 -36.48 -1.66 2.51
CA SER A 289 -35.49 -0.91 3.26
C SER A 289 -34.93 -1.64 4.48
N ASP A 290 -35.68 -2.56 5.09
CA ASP A 290 -35.18 -3.39 6.20
C ASP A 290 -34.24 -4.48 5.71
N LEU A 291 -34.50 -5.02 4.51
CA LEU A 291 -33.62 -5.98 3.84
C LEU A 291 -32.31 -5.29 3.42
N ASP A 292 -32.39 -4.10 2.80
CA ASP A 292 -31.22 -3.30 2.44
C ASP A 292 -30.39 -2.95 3.69
N ALA A 293 -31.05 -2.56 4.79
CA ALA A 293 -30.40 -2.30 6.07
C ALA A 293 -29.72 -3.56 6.63
N ALA A 294 -30.33 -4.73 6.50
CA ALA A 294 -29.74 -5.99 6.94
C ALA A 294 -28.47 -6.32 6.13
N ASP A 295 -28.49 -6.12 4.83
CA ASP A 295 -27.33 -6.36 3.96
C ASP A 295 -26.19 -5.38 4.27
N ILE A 296 -26.48 -4.11 4.55
CA ILE A 296 -25.48 -3.11 4.99
C ILE A 296 -24.78 -3.56 6.29
N LEU A 297 -25.54 -4.09 7.25
CA LEU A 297 -24.99 -4.55 8.53
C LEU A 297 -24.10 -5.78 8.36
N ASP A 298 -24.52 -6.76 7.55
CA ASP A 298 -23.73 -7.96 7.28
C ASP A 298 -22.45 -7.62 6.52
N LEU A 299 -22.52 -6.75 5.49
CA LEU A 299 -21.32 -6.26 4.78
C LEU A 299 -20.35 -5.58 5.74
N LYS A 300 -20.86 -4.70 6.62
CA LYS A 300 -20.01 -4.01 7.60
C LYS A 300 -19.35 -5.01 8.56
N PHE A 301 -20.07 -6.03 9.02
CA PHE A 301 -19.52 -7.07 9.87
C PHE A 301 -18.42 -7.87 9.16
N LEU A 302 -18.66 -8.33 7.93
CA LEU A 302 -17.69 -9.10 7.14
C LEU A 302 -16.41 -8.29 6.88
N LEU A 303 -16.55 -6.99 6.57
CA LEU A 303 -15.44 -6.06 6.39
C LEU A 303 -14.61 -5.90 7.67
N ILE A 304 -15.25 -5.67 8.82
CA ILE A 304 -14.56 -5.57 10.13
C ILE A 304 -13.79 -6.85 10.44
N ARG A 305 -14.33 -8.02 10.07
CA ARG A 305 -13.70 -9.32 10.30
C ARG A 305 -12.68 -9.71 9.21
N GLY A 306 -12.40 -8.85 8.23
CA GLY A 306 -11.46 -9.13 7.14
C GLY A 306 -11.91 -10.25 6.20
N ARG A 307 -13.21 -10.60 6.18
CA ARG A 307 -13.77 -11.69 5.35
C ARG A 307 -14.11 -11.17 3.95
N ILE A 308 -13.08 -10.77 3.21
CA ILE A 308 -13.24 -10.05 1.94
C ILE A 308 -13.98 -10.88 0.89
N THR A 309 -13.63 -12.15 0.70
CA THR A 309 -14.27 -13.01 -0.30
C THR A 309 -15.78 -13.10 -0.09
N GLU A 310 -16.19 -13.30 1.16
CA GLU A 310 -17.61 -13.34 1.53
C GLU A 310 -18.28 -11.97 1.43
N THR A 311 -17.54 -10.88 1.70
CA THR A 311 -18.05 -9.52 1.50
C THR A 311 -18.39 -9.28 0.03
N VAL A 312 -17.54 -9.70 -0.90
CA VAL A 312 -17.77 -9.57 -2.35
C VAL A 312 -18.98 -10.38 -2.77
N GLU A 313 -19.04 -11.65 -2.40
CA GLU A 313 -20.18 -12.53 -2.69
C GLU A 313 -21.50 -11.95 -2.13
N HIS A 314 -21.47 -11.45 -0.88
CA HIS A 314 -22.64 -10.84 -0.26
C HIS A 314 -23.06 -9.55 -0.97
N ALA A 315 -22.11 -8.71 -1.41
CA ALA A 315 -22.39 -7.48 -2.13
C ALA A 315 -22.99 -7.74 -3.52
N GLU A 316 -22.54 -8.79 -4.22
CA GLU A 316 -23.09 -9.22 -5.51
C GLU A 316 -24.52 -9.74 -5.36
N ASN A 317 -24.77 -10.54 -4.32
CA ASN A 317 -26.09 -11.05 -3.98
C ASN A 317 -27.06 -9.91 -3.62
N ALA A 318 -26.63 -8.96 -2.80
CA ALA A 318 -27.40 -7.77 -2.44
C ALA A 318 -27.67 -6.87 -3.66
N SER A 319 -26.66 -6.64 -4.52
CA SER A 319 -26.83 -5.85 -5.75
C SER A 319 -27.85 -6.48 -6.71
N SER A 320 -27.79 -7.81 -6.83
CA SER A 320 -28.77 -8.59 -7.60
C SER A 320 -30.17 -8.59 -6.99
N ALA A 321 -30.31 -8.25 -5.69
CA ALA A 321 -31.59 -8.06 -5.03
C ALA A 321 -32.15 -6.64 -5.25
N ILE A 322 -31.30 -5.60 -5.23
CA ILE A 322 -31.69 -4.20 -5.50
C ILE A 322 -32.30 -4.05 -6.90
N LEU A 323 -31.76 -4.76 -7.91
CA LEU A 323 -32.33 -4.78 -9.26
C LEU A 323 -33.77 -5.32 -9.34
N ARG A 324 -34.30 -5.93 -8.25
CA ARG A 324 -35.66 -6.46 -8.19
C ARG A 324 -36.71 -5.44 -7.73
N SER A 325 -36.31 -4.29 -7.18
CA SER A 325 -37.23 -3.24 -6.67
C SER A 325 -36.91 -1.86 -7.28
N PRO A 326 -37.28 -1.59 -8.55
CA PRO A 326 -36.92 -0.36 -9.27
C PRO A 326 -37.57 0.94 -8.75
N THR A 327 -38.40 0.88 -7.69
CA THR A 327 -39.13 2.04 -7.15
C THR A 327 -38.42 2.75 -5.99
N SER A 328 -37.28 2.27 -5.50
CA SER A 328 -36.55 2.96 -4.42
C SER A 328 -35.74 4.14 -4.99
N THR A 329 -36.33 5.33 -5.00
CA THR A 329 -35.69 6.58 -5.47
C THR A 329 -34.68 7.17 -4.49
N THR A 330 -34.19 6.41 -3.50
CA THR A 330 -33.18 6.88 -2.54
C THR A 330 -31.78 6.88 -3.19
N PRO A 331 -31.15 8.05 -3.39
CA PRO A 331 -29.78 8.14 -3.84
C PRO A 331 -28.87 7.95 -2.61
N SER A 332 -28.49 6.71 -2.26
CA SER A 332 -27.71 6.52 -1.02
C SER A 332 -26.78 5.29 -1.02
N VAL A 333 -25.92 5.17 -2.03
CA VAL A 333 -24.77 4.23 -2.00
C VAL A 333 -23.43 4.98 -2.13
N GLY A 334 -23.44 6.32 -2.00
CA GLY A 334 -22.25 7.16 -2.16
C GLY A 334 -21.18 7.05 -1.06
N ALA A 335 -21.48 6.44 0.09
CA ALA A 335 -20.49 6.22 1.15
C ALA A 335 -19.81 4.84 1.05
N THR A 336 -20.53 3.81 0.60
CA THR A 336 -19.96 2.47 0.34
C THR A 336 -19.11 2.42 -0.92
N THR A 337 -19.27 3.38 -1.85
CA THR A 337 -18.42 3.52 -3.04
C THR A 337 -16.97 3.84 -2.68
N ASN A 338 -16.71 4.64 -1.63
CA ASN A 338 -15.36 5.02 -1.26
C ASN A 338 -14.53 3.83 -0.77
N LEU A 339 -15.13 2.92 0.02
CA LEU A 339 -14.45 1.72 0.49
C LEU A 339 -14.24 0.69 -0.62
N LYS A 340 -15.24 0.48 -1.50
CA LYS A 340 -15.08 -0.40 -2.66
C LYS A 340 -13.99 0.15 -3.59
N GLN A 341 -13.99 1.46 -3.86
CA GLN A 341 -12.97 2.12 -4.67
C GLN A 341 -11.60 2.01 -4.02
N TYR A 342 -11.48 2.30 -2.72
CA TYR A 342 -10.21 2.18 -1.98
C TYR A 342 -9.68 0.74 -1.97
N TYR A 343 -10.54 -0.25 -1.70
CA TYR A 343 -10.14 -1.65 -1.64
C TYR A 343 -9.80 -2.22 -3.04
N MET A 344 -10.56 -1.83 -4.07
CA MET A 344 -10.22 -2.19 -5.45
C MET A 344 -8.93 -1.51 -5.91
N LEU A 345 -8.69 -0.27 -5.48
CA LEU A 345 -7.45 0.45 -5.73
C LEU A 345 -6.26 -0.24 -5.06
N TRP A 346 -6.39 -0.61 -3.78
CA TRP A 346 -5.39 -1.39 -3.05
C TRP A 346 -5.08 -2.72 -3.75
N ARG A 347 -6.12 -3.50 -4.08
CA ARG A 347 -5.95 -4.77 -4.79
C ARG A 347 -5.30 -4.57 -6.16
N ALA A 348 -5.75 -3.59 -6.93
CA ALA A 348 -5.19 -3.34 -8.26
C ALA A 348 -3.69 -3.00 -8.17
N ILE A 349 -3.26 -2.24 -7.16
CA ILE A 349 -1.85 -1.92 -6.96
C ILE A 349 -1.04 -3.16 -6.55
N ALA A 350 -1.54 -3.91 -5.56
CA ALA A 350 -0.88 -5.12 -5.09
C ALA A 350 -0.75 -6.17 -6.19
N THR A 351 -1.83 -6.42 -6.93
CA THR A 351 -1.89 -7.44 -7.97
C THR A 351 -1.19 -7.00 -9.25
N ALA A 352 -1.30 -5.74 -9.68
CA ALA A 352 -0.67 -5.32 -10.93
C ALA A 352 0.86 -5.27 -10.87
N ALA A 353 1.45 -5.06 -9.69
CA ALA A 353 2.90 -5.17 -9.52
C ALA A 353 3.40 -6.59 -9.85
N ASP A 354 2.59 -7.61 -9.55
CA ASP A 354 2.90 -9.01 -9.83
C ASP A 354 2.54 -9.39 -11.29
N LEU A 355 1.37 -8.97 -11.78
CA LEU A 355 0.89 -9.29 -13.15
C LEU A 355 1.74 -8.67 -14.27
N CYS A 356 2.45 -7.57 -14.03
CA CYS A 356 3.31 -6.95 -15.05
C CYS A 356 4.55 -7.78 -15.43
N ARG A 357 4.76 -8.94 -14.78
CA ARG A 357 5.95 -9.79 -14.97
C ARG A 357 5.77 -10.89 -16.01
N GLU A 358 4.54 -11.32 -16.29
CA GLU A 358 4.27 -12.40 -17.26
C GLU A 358 3.63 -11.87 -18.55
N ASP A 359 4.13 -12.33 -19.71
CA ASP A 359 3.71 -11.84 -21.02
C ASP A 359 2.19 -12.00 -21.27
N GLN A 360 1.59 -13.06 -20.75
CA GLN A 360 0.17 -13.36 -20.96
C GLN A 360 -0.76 -12.50 -20.10
N GLU A 361 -0.25 -11.97 -18.98
CA GLU A 361 -1.02 -11.17 -18.00
C GLU A 361 -0.73 -9.66 -18.15
N HIS A 362 0.20 -9.29 -19.03
CA HIS A 362 0.65 -7.91 -19.21
C HIS A 362 -0.50 -6.94 -19.55
N ALA A 363 -1.36 -7.29 -20.51
CA ALA A 363 -2.47 -6.44 -20.92
C ALA A 363 -3.52 -6.28 -19.80
N GLU A 364 -3.74 -7.35 -19.02
CA GLU A 364 -4.62 -7.34 -17.86
C GLU A 364 -4.06 -6.46 -16.74
N GLY A 365 -2.75 -6.58 -16.45
CA GLY A 365 -2.06 -5.70 -15.49
C GLY A 365 -2.17 -4.22 -15.86
N ILE A 366 -2.00 -3.86 -17.14
CA ILE A 366 -2.20 -2.48 -17.62
C ILE A 366 -3.65 -2.03 -17.41
N ALA A 367 -4.63 -2.88 -17.74
CA ALA A 367 -6.04 -2.55 -17.56
C ALA A 367 -6.37 -2.31 -16.08
N PHE A 368 -5.83 -3.12 -15.17
CA PHE A 368 -5.96 -2.92 -13.73
C PHE A 368 -5.33 -1.61 -13.24
N LEU A 369 -4.09 -1.30 -13.63
CA LEU A 369 -3.43 -0.04 -13.27
C LEU A 369 -4.17 1.18 -13.81
N THR A 370 -4.72 1.09 -15.01
CA THR A 370 -5.50 2.18 -15.63
C THR A 370 -6.80 2.39 -14.86
N SER A 371 -7.54 1.31 -14.58
CA SER A 371 -8.75 1.38 -13.77
C SER A 371 -8.49 1.90 -12.35
N ALA A 372 -7.36 1.52 -11.75
CA ALA A 372 -6.90 2.04 -10.47
C ALA A 372 -6.66 3.56 -10.52
N LEU A 373 -6.00 4.05 -11.58
CA LEU A 373 -5.77 5.48 -11.78
C LEU A 373 -7.09 6.24 -11.92
N ASP A 374 -8.04 5.72 -12.71
CA ASP A 374 -9.36 6.32 -12.88
C ASP A 374 -10.13 6.37 -11.55
N ASN A 375 -10.04 5.31 -10.74
CA ASN A 375 -10.65 5.27 -9.41
C ASN A 375 -10.01 6.28 -8.46
N ALA A 376 -8.70 6.46 -8.49
CA ALA A 376 -8.00 7.48 -7.69
C ALA A 376 -8.40 8.91 -8.14
N GLU A 377 -8.51 9.15 -9.44
CA GLU A 377 -9.00 10.42 -9.99
C GLU A 377 -10.45 10.70 -9.59
N GLU A 378 -11.30 9.68 -9.60
CA GLU A 378 -12.69 9.82 -9.16
C GLU A 378 -12.80 10.06 -7.65
N TYR A 379 -12.03 9.32 -6.85
CA TYR A 379 -11.94 9.54 -5.40
C TYR A 379 -11.55 10.98 -5.10
N PHE A 380 -10.60 11.56 -5.83
CA PHE A 380 -10.26 12.97 -5.69
C PHE A 380 -11.40 13.93 -6.02
N LYS A 381 -12.32 13.59 -6.91
CA LYS A 381 -13.44 14.48 -7.21
C LYS A 381 -14.49 14.44 -6.11
N VAL A 382 -14.74 13.25 -5.55
CA VAL A 382 -15.89 13.02 -4.65
C VAL A 382 -15.52 13.09 -3.17
N ALA A 383 -14.30 12.73 -2.79
CA ALA A 383 -13.88 12.64 -1.40
C ALA A 383 -13.50 14.01 -0.82
N THR A 384 -13.84 14.19 0.45
CA THR A 384 -13.51 15.40 1.19
C THR A 384 -11.99 15.53 1.35
N PRO A 385 -11.45 16.75 1.41
CA PRO A 385 -10.01 16.94 1.61
C PRO A 385 -9.45 16.32 2.90
N ASP A 386 -10.29 16.09 3.91
CA ASP A 386 -9.93 15.46 5.19
C ASP A 386 -10.31 13.97 5.28
N ALA A 387 -10.73 13.35 4.17
CA ALA A 387 -11.06 11.92 4.17
C ALA A 387 -9.85 11.11 4.66
N ARG A 388 -10.09 10.13 5.51
CA ARG A 388 -9.05 9.36 6.21
C ARG A 388 -8.03 8.74 5.26
N TYR A 389 -8.50 8.22 4.13
CA TYR A 389 -7.65 7.61 3.11
C TYR A 389 -7.10 8.58 2.08
N MET A 390 -7.44 9.88 2.15
CA MET A 390 -6.94 10.88 1.20
C MET A 390 -5.42 10.86 1.07
N PRO A 391 -4.61 10.76 2.15
CA PRO A 391 -3.16 10.73 2.00
C PRO A 391 -2.67 9.49 1.24
N ALA A 392 -3.18 8.30 1.58
CA ALA A 392 -2.85 7.06 0.86
C ALA A 392 -3.27 7.12 -0.61
N VAL A 393 -4.47 7.64 -0.91
CA VAL A 393 -4.94 7.80 -2.29
C VAL A 393 -4.10 8.82 -3.07
N VAL A 394 -3.58 9.87 -2.42
CA VAL A 394 -2.62 10.79 -3.03
C VAL A 394 -1.34 10.08 -3.44
N ASP A 395 -0.77 9.28 -2.55
CA ASP A 395 0.46 8.54 -2.83
C ASP A 395 0.24 7.53 -3.96
N TRP A 396 -0.87 6.81 -3.93
CA TRP A 396 -1.27 5.88 -5.00
C TRP A 396 -1.51 6.58 -6.33
N TYR A 397 -2.19 7.72 -6.34
CA TYR A 397 -2.38 8.48 -7.58
C TYR A 397 -1.05 8.90 -8.19
N ILE A 398 -0.10 9.37 -7.37
CA ILE A 398 1.25 9.74 -7.84
C ILE A 398 1.93 8.52 -8.45
N LEU A 399 1.93 7.38 -7.75
CA LEU A 399 2.52 6.13 -8.21
C LEU A 399 1.90 5.63 -9.52
N LEU A 400 0.56 5.56 -9.59
CA LEU A 400 -0.19 5.12 -10.76
C LEU A 400 0.00 6.07 -11.94
N THR A 401 0.13 7.37 -11.67
CA THR A 401 0.42 8.37 -12.69
C THR A 401 1.82 8.15 -13.29
N PHE A 402 2.83 7.83 -12.49
CA PHE A 402 4.13 7.42 -13.03
C PHE A 402 4.03 6.10 -13.81
N ALA A 403 3.35 5.09 -13.26
CA ALA A 403 3.21 3.78 -13.90
C ALA A 403 2.53 3.87 -15.29
N ILE A 404 1.40 4.59 -15.38
CA ILE A 404 0.59 4.68 -16.61
C ILE A 404 1.07 5.80 -17.52
N LYS A 405 1.21 7.02 -16.98
CA LYS A 405 1.45 8.26 -17.75
C LYS A 405 2.89 8.79 -17.66
N GLY A 406 3.79 8.10 -16.96
CA GLY A 406 5.19 8.51 -16.73
C GLY A 406 5.95 9.06 -17.94
N ASN A 407 5.82 8.47 -19.13
CA ASN A 407 6.44 8.97 -20.36
C ASN A 407 5.81 10.29 -20.89
N GLU A 408 4.55 10.58 -20.53
CA GLU A 408 3.78 11.75 -20.96
C GLU A 408 3.87 12.94 -20.00
N LEU A 409 4.34 12.73 -18.77
CA LEU A 409 4.39 13.78 -17.74
C LEU A 409 5.24 14.98 -18.17
N SER A 410 4.99 16.19 -17.67
CA SER A 410 5.90 17.30 -17.94
C SER A 410 7.20 17.18 -17.14
N GLU A 411 8.25 17.91 -17.53
CA GLU A 411 9.50 17.99 -16.74
C GLU A 411 9.25 18.62 -15.36
N ASP A 412 8.32 19.58 -15.27
CA ASP A 412 7.93 20.22 -14.01
C ASP A 412 6.85 19.47 -13.22
N LEU A 413 6.45 18.28 -13.70
CA LEU A 413 5.42 17.40 -13.12
C LEU A 413 4.13 18.15 -12.77
N ARG A 414 3.71 19.07 -13.64
CA ARG A 414 2.55 19.93 -13.38
C ARG A 414 1.27 19.11 -13.24
N GLU A 415 1.21 17.95 -13.87
CA GLU A 415 0.11 16.99 -13.79
C GLU A 415 -0.08 16.48 -12.34
N LEU A 416 0.98 16.45 -11.53
CA LEU A 416 0.93 16.03 -10.12
C LEU A 416 0.60 17.19 -9.16
N LYS A 417 0.62 18.45 -9.61
CA LYS A 417 0.34 19.62 -8.74
C LYS A 417 -1.00 19.51 -7.98
N PRO A 418 -2.11 19.06 -8.58
CA PRO A 418 -3.38 18.91 -7.85
C PRO A 418 -3.28 17.97 -6.65
N ALA A 419 -2.58 16.83 -6.80
CA ALA A 419 -2.36 15.87 -5.72
C ALA A 419 -1.44 16.46 -4.64
N LEU A 420 -0.35 17.12 -5.06
CA LEU A 420 0.62 17.75 -4.16
C LEU A 420 0.08 18.96 -3.38
N GLN A 421 -1.00 19.59 -3.85
CA GLN A 421 -1.63 20.75 -3.22
C GLN A 421 -2.81 20.38 -2.32
N ARG A 422 -3.19 19.09 -2.27
CA ARG A 422 -4.38 18.67 -1.51
C ARG A 422 -4.14 18.83 0.01
N PRO A 423 -5.09 19.45 0.76
CA PRO A 423 -5.01 19.50 2.21
C PRO A 423 -4.84 18.09 2.81
N GLY A 424 -4.01 17.93 3.84
CA GLY A 424 -3.64 16.62 4.37
C GLY A 424 -2.33 16.07 3.79
N HIS A 425 -1.97 16.49 2.58
CA HIS A 425 -0.66 16.22 2.01
C HIS A 425 0.37 17.22 2.56
N ARG A 426 0.83 17.00 3.79
CA ARG A 426 2.01 17.71 4.31
C ARG A 426 3.24 16.93 3.86
N PRO A 427 4.20 17.53 3.12
CA PRO A 427 5.51 16.94 3.04
C PRO A 427 5.97 16.79 4.50
N SER A 428 6.26 15.56 4.91
CA SER A 428 6.87 15.26 6.19
C SER A 428 8.20 16.01 6.20
N ASN A 429 8.17 17.24 6.72
CA ASN A 429 9.38 17.92 7.11
C ASN A 429 9.88 17.10 8.29
N HIS A 430 10.72 16.10 8.01
CA HIS A 430 11.58 15.51 9.02
C HIS A 430 12.42 16.66 9.61
N ARG A 431 11.86 17.31 10.64
CA ARG A 431 12.68 17.58 11.82
C ARG A 431 13.17 16.21 12.19
N THR A 432 14.44 15.95 11.92
CA THR A 432 15.20 14.96 12.64
C THR A 432 14.89 15.18 14.11
N TYR A 433 13.94 14.41 14.65
CA TYR A 433 13.91 14.15 16.07
C TYR A 433 15.19 13.35 16.29
N ARG A 434 16.28 14.09 16.50
CA ARG A 434 17.47 13.56 17.14
C ARG A 434 16.95 13.12 18.49
N VAL A 435 16.64 11.83 18.62
CA VAL A 435 16.45 11.20 19.91
C VAL A 435 17.74 11.53 20.65
N SER A 436 17.66 12.52 21.53
CA SER A 436 18.74 12.78 22.45
C SER A 436 18.90 11.49 23.24
N PRO A 437 20.12 10.96 23.43
CA PRO A 437 20.30 9.81 24.31
C PRO A 437 19.72 10.24 25.66
N GLN A 438 18.58 9.67 26.02
CA GLN A 438 18.02 9.88 27.34
C GLN A 438 18.92 9.07 28.26
N GLU A 439 19.80 9.76 28.98
CA GLU A 439 20.64 9.15 30.00
C GLU A 439 19.72 8.40 30.98
N ASP A 440 20.03 7.13 31.20
CA ASP A 440 19.36 6.22 32.13
C ASP A 440 19.54 6.72 33.58
N GLU A 441 18.72 7.68 34.01
CA GLU A 441 18.52 7.94 35.44
C GLU A 441 17.44 7.01 35.99
N HIS A 442 17.88 6.18 36.93
CA HIS A 442 17.10 5.20 37.68
C HIS A 442 15.86 5.83 38.33
N SER A 443 14.67 5.44 37.88
CA SER A 443 13.41 5.67 38.58
C SER A 443 12.59 4.37 38.64
N PRO A 444 12.01 4.00 39.79
CA PRO A 444 11.45 2.67 40.01
C PRO A 444 10.18 2.43 39.16
N ARG A 445 10.21 1.35 38.38
CA ARG A 445 9.11 0.83 37.57
C ARG A 445 7.82 0.67 38.38
N SER A 446 6.84 1.52 38.08
CA SER A 446 5.42 1.25 38.31
C SER A 446 4.92 0.28 37.24
N GLN A 447 4.68 -0.97 37.63
CA GLN A 447 4.03 -1.98 36.80
C GLN A 447 2.53 -1.65 36.65
N ASN A 448 2.16 -0.91 35.62
CA ASN A 448 0.78 -0.89 35.13
C ASN A 448 0.75 -1.63 33.79
N GLY A 449 0.28 -2.88 33.82
CA GLY A 449 0.01 -3.67 32.64
C GLY A 449 -1.24 -3.15 31.94
N HIS A 450 -1.05 -2.45 30.82
CA HIS A 450 -2.12 -2.30 29.84
C HIS A 450 -2.19 -3.59 29.03
N ALA A 451 -3.28 -4.33 29.20
CA ALA A 451 -3.60 -5.46 28.36
C ALA A 451 -3.78 -4.97 26.91
N HIS A 452 -2.82 -5.31 26.05
CA HIS A 452 -3.02 -5.28 24.61
C HIS A 452 -4.10 -6.31 24.29
N VAL A 453 -5.34 -5.84 24.10
CA VAL A 453 -6.37 -6.61 23.40
C VAL A 453 -5.76 -6.99 22.05
N ALA A 454 -5.73 -8.30 21.77
CA ALA A 454 -5.30 -8.83 20.49
C ALA A 454 -6.15 -8.22 19.38
N GLN A 455 -5.65 -7.14 18.78
CA GLN A 455 -6.14 -6.65 17.50
C GLN A 455 -5.87 -7.79 16.53
N GLY A 456 -6.95 -8.41 16.04
CA GLY A 456 -6.87 -9.48 15.05
C GLY A 456 -5.98 -9.04 13.91
N SER A 457 -5.14 -9.97 13.42
CA SER A 457 -4.15 -9.79 12.35
C SER A 457 -4.52 -8.63 11.44
N SER A 458 -3.91 -7.47 11.74
CA SER A 458 -3.89 -6.36 10.83
C SER A 458 -3.43 -6.90 9.48
N GLY A 459 -4.28 -6.80 8.45
CA GLY A 459 -3.80 -7.01 7.08
C GLY A 459 -2.56 -6.15 6.83
N PRO A 460 -1.72 -6.47 5.84
CA PRO A 460 -0.46 -5.76 5.61
C PRO A 460 -0.74 -4.26 5.41
N TYR A 461 -0.55 -3.47 6.48
CA TYR A 461 -0.61 -2.02 6.44
C TYR A 461 0.74 -1.57 5.88
N PHE A 462 0.74 -1.10 4.63
CA PHE A 462 1.94 -0.63 3.97
C PHE A 462 2.24 0.84 4.33
N HIS A 463 3.53 1.18 4.38
CA HIS A 463 4.05 2.46 4.84
C HIS A 463 4.29 3.43 3.65
N TYR A 464 3.37 4.37 3.36
CA TYR A 464 3.42 5.18 2.12
C TYR A 464 4.01 6.60 2.24
N HIS A 465 4.18 7.16 3.45
CA HIS A 465 4.45 8.59 3.60
C HIS A 465 5.86 9.09 3.20
N THR A 466 6.90 8.24 3.14
CA THR A 466 8.28 8.69 2.79
C THR A 466 8.60 8.59 1.30
N LEU A 467 7.66 8.07 0.51
CA LEU A 467 7.79 7.94 -0.94
C LEU A 467 7.99 9.30 -1.64
N GLN A 468 7.42 10.36 -1.08
CA GLN A 468 7.47 11.71 -1.64
C GLN A 468 8.84 12.38 -1.52
N PHE A 469 9.56 12.20 -0.41
CA PHE A 469 10.91 12.79 -0.27
C PHE A 469 11.85 12.16 -1.29
N SER A 470 11.81 10.82 -1.40
CA SER A 470 12.63 10.13 -2.39
C SER A 470 12.19 10.39 -3.81
N LEU A 471 10.91 10.49 -4.12
CA LEU A 471 10.47 10.90 -5.45
C LEU A 471 10.90 12.34 -5.74
N ARG A 472 10.63 13.33 -4.88
CA ARG A 472 11.07 14.72 -5.13
C ARG A 472 12.58 14.84 -5.23
N HIS A 473 13.33 14.13 -4.38
CA HIS A 473 14.78 14.09 -4.45
C HIS A 473 15.24 13.42 -5.75
N ALA A 474 14.69 12.25 -6.09
CA ALA A 474 15.03 11.53 -7.31
C ALA A 474 14.61 12.27 -8.59
N LEU A 475 13.51 13.01 -8.56
CA LEU A 475 13.04 13.89 -9.64
C LEU A 475 13.90 15.15 -9.75
N SER A 476 14.38 15.69 -8.61
CA SER A 476 15.39 16.76 -8.64
C SER A 476 16.70 16.28 -9.27
N LEU A 477 17.12 15.04 -8.96
CA LEU A 477 18.27 14.38 -9.59
C LEU A 477 18.01 14.07 -11.08
N SER A 478 16.76 13.75 -11.46
CA SER A 478 16.38 13.51 -12.86
C SER A 478 16.46 14.77 -13.72
N ASN A 479 16.16 15.95 -13.17
CA ASN A 479 16.27 17.22 -13.90
C ASN A 479 17.73 17.56 -14.26
N ASP A 480 18.70 17.01 -13.51
CA ASP A 480 20.12 17.09 -13.82
C ASP A 480 20.58 16.02 -14.85
N CYS A 481 19.78 14.98 -15.09
CA CYS A 481 20.11 13.84 -15.96
C CYS A 481 19.77 14.03 -17.45
N ARG A 482 19.79 15.27 -17.96
CA ARG A 482 19.49 15.61 -19.39
C ARG A 482 20.32 14.84 -20.43
N SER A 483 21.39 14.16 -20.02
CA SER A 483 22.31 13.40 -20.87
C SER A 483 22.00 11.90 -20.98
N LEU A 484 21.12 11.34 -20.15
CA LEU A 484 20.79 9.91 -20.17
C LEU A 484 19.60 9.63 -21.09
N ARG A 485 19.81 9.75 -22.40
CA ARG A 485 18.91 9.07 -23.35
C ARG A 485 19.23 7.59 -23.32
N VAL A 486 18.49 6.85 -22.50
CA VAL A 486 18.43 5.39 -22.60
C VAL A 486 17.78 5.07 -23.96
N PRO A 487 18.41 4.23 -24.80
CA PRO A 487 17.92 3.93 -26.15
C PRO A 487 16.54 3.28 -26.19
#